data_AF-A0A3S1GID5-F1
#
_entry.id   AF-A0A3S1GID5-F1
#
_cell.length_a   1.000
_cell.length_b   1.000
_cell.length_c   1.000
_cell.angle_alpha   90.00
_cell.angle_beta   90.00
_cell.angle_gamma   90.00
#
_symmetry.space_group_name_H-M   'P 1'
#
loop_
_entity.id
_entity.type
_entity.pdbx_description
1 polymer ?
#
loop_
_entity_poly.entity_id
_entity_poly.type
_entity_poly.pdbx_seq_one_letter_code
_entity_poly.pdbx_strand_id
1 'polypeptide(L)'
;MGIDMRIGWTIVIWLVLGGVGAAEEAKCPKGDAPIQLEDIEAAPGCIEAHKLHDACAWGSSGDANMTEIVIGKCEAGFLDRMTAAQKRRYESRGQACGERYPITPLGGSIQIYLSSMCQEDLAVTYFKAAKGGRIVGTPRWKVPDIAE
;
A
#
# COMPACT_ATOMS: atom_id res chain seq x y z
N MET A 1 -51.92 -46.52 -17.57
CA MET A 1 -50.97 -47.10 -16.60
C MET A 1 -49.68 -47.37 -17.37
N GLY A 2 -48.63 -46.53 -17.33
CA GLY A 2 -47.83 -46.15 -16.16
C GLY A 2 -46.47 -46.84 -16.29
N ILE A 3 -45.63 -46.39 -17.23
CA ILE A 3 -44.26 -46.92 -17.43
C ILE A 3 -43.37 -46.21 -16.39
N ASP A 4 -43.13 -46.86 -15.25
CA ASP A 4 -42.18 -46.40 -14.26
C ASP A 4 -40.75 -46.66 -14.75
N MET A 5 -40.21 -45.65 -15.42
CA MET A 5 -38.80 -45.57 -15.77
C MET A 5 -38.09 -44.68 -14.75
N ARG A 6 -37.43 -45.28 -13.75
CA ARG A 6 -36.52 -44.54 -12.85
C ARG A 6 -35.11 -45.09 -13.00
N ILE A 7 -34.46 -44.55 -14.02
CA ILE A 7 -33.03 -44.64 -14.29
C ILE A 7 -32.32 -44.01 -13.09
N GLY A 8 -31.67 -44.84 -12.28
CA GLY A 8 -30.85 -44.41 -11.16
C GLY A 8 -29.62 -43.66 -11.69
N TRP A 9 -29.71 -42.34 -11.76
CA TRP A 9 -28.55 -41.48 -11.99
C TRP A 9 -27.80 -41.34 -10.67
N THR A 10 -26.80 -42.20 -10.46
CA THR A 10 -25.74 -41.97 -9.47
C THR A 10 -24.95 -40.73 -9.89
N ILE A 11 -25.27 -39.59 -9.30
CA ILE A 11 -24.48 -38.35 -9.41
C ILE A 11 -23.26 -38.51 -8.51
N VAL A 12 -22.09 -38.74 -9.11
CA VAL A 12 -20.80 -38.66 -8.41
C VAL A 12 -20.41 -37.18 -8.37
N ILE A 13 -20.69 -36.52 -7.24
CA ILE A 13 -20.22 -35.15 -6.97
C ILE A 13 -18.74 -35.24 -6.60
N TRP A 14 -17.86 -34.98 -7.56
CA TRP A 14 -16.46 -34.69 -7.29
C TRP A 14 -16.35 -33.31 -6.64
N LEU A 15 -16.31 -33.27 -5.31
CA LEU A 15 -15.84 -32.13 -4.54
C LEU A 15 -14.35 -31.96 -4.80
N VAL A 16 -14.00 -31.23 -5.85
CA VAL A 16 -12.67 -30.67 -6.01
C VAL A 16 -12.51 -29.62 -4.92
N LEU A 17 -11.86 -30.02 -3.82
CA LEU A 17 -11.26 -29.11 -2.86
C LEU A 17 -10.20 -28.28 -3.60
N GLY A 18 -10.65 -27.22 -4.26
CA GLY A 18 -9.78 -26.12 -4.64
C GLY A 18 -9.22 -25.55 -3.35
N GLY A 19 -7.93 -25.81 -3.10
CA GLY A 19 -7.20 -25.18 -2.03
C GLY A 19 -7.33 -23.68 -2.18
N VAL A 20 -8.07 -23.05 -1.26
CA VAL A 20 -7.91 -21.63 -1.00
C VAL A 20 -6.45 -21.48 -0.59
N GLY A 21 -5.64 -20.91 -1.48
CA GLY A 21 -4.31 -20.45 -1.10
C GLY A 21 -4.54 -19.49 0.06
N ALA A 22 -4.15 -19.91 1.27
CA ALA A 22 -4.06 -19.00 2.38
C ALA A 22 -3.14 -17.88 1.91
N ALA A 23 -3.68 -16.67 1.77
CA ALA A 23 -2.84 -15.51 1.85
C ALA A 23 -2.06 -15.69 3.16
N GLU A 24 -0.73 -15.79 3.10
CA GLU A 24 0.05 -15.61 4.31
C GLU A 24 -0.39 -14.24 4.83
N GLU A 25 -1.15 -14.22 5.93
CA GLU A 25 -1.30 -13.00 6.70
C GLU A 25 0.13 -12.57 6.99
N ALA A 26 0.52 -11.43 6.41
CA ALA A 26 1.85 -10.89 6.61
C ALA A 26 2.00 -10.63 8.10
N LYS A 27 2.55 -11.60 8.82
CA LYS A 27 2.70 -11.51 10.27
C LYS A 27 3.73 -10.44 10.53
N CYS A 28 3.30 -9.40 11.23
CA CYS A 28 4.21 -8.39 11.73
C CYS A 28 5.33 -9.05 12.54
N PRO A 29 6.56 -8.52 12.51
CA PRO A 29 7.71 -9.15 13.16
C PRO A 29 7.51 -9.45 14.65
N LYS A 30 6.58 -8.73 15.30
CA LYS A 30 6.22 -8.86 16.72
C LYS A 30 4.90 -9.60 16.96
N GLY A 31 4.42 -10.38 15.97
CA GLY A 31 3.13 -11.06 16.04
C GLY A 31 1.98 -10.04 16.08
N ASP A 32 1.08 -10.18 17.06
CA ASP A 32 -0.06 -9.28 17.24
C ASP A 32 0.32 -7.92 17.85
N ALA A 33 1.55 -7.78 18.35
CA ALA A 33 2.00 -6.51 18.91
C ALA A 33 2.31 -5.50 17.79
N PRO A 34 1.90 -4.22 17.94
CA PRO A 34 2.17 -3.19 16.95
C PRO A 34 3.68 -3.00 16.73
N ILE A 35 4.07 -2.81 15.48
CA ILE A 35 5.41 -2.31 15.16
C ILE A 35 5.58 -0.90 15.71
N GLN A 36 6.81 -0.49 15.98
CA GLN A 36 7.17 0.84 16.47
C GLN A 36 8.01 1.58 15.43
N LEU A 37 8.23 2.87 15.67
CA LEU A 37 9.05 3.73 14.81
C LEU A 37 10.44 3.13 14.55
N GLU A 38 11.07 2.56 15.58
CA GLU A 38 12.40 1.97 15.50
C GLU A 38 12.45 0.75 14.58
N ASP A 39 11.32 0.04 14.40
CA ASP A 39 11.25 -1.08 13.47
C ASP A 39 11.30 -0.60 12.01
N ILE A 40 10.62 0.52 11.71
CA ILE A 40 10.69 1.18 10.39
C ILE A 40 12.06 1.79 10.16
N GLU A 41 12.67 2.41 11.17
CA GLU A 41 14.04 2.93 11.09
C GLU A 41 15.06 1.83 10.79
N ALA A 42 14.92 0.69 11.45
CA ALA A 42 15.79 -0.48 11.25
C ALA A 42 15.56 -1.17 9.91
N ALA A 43 14.38 -1.00 9.29
CA ALA A 43 14.08 -1.61 7.99
C ALA A 43 15.03 -1.09 6.89
N PRO A 44 15.57 -1.99 6.03
CA PRO A 44 16.59 -1.62 5.07
C PRO A 44 15.98 -0.88 3.87
N GLY A 45 16.23 0.44 3.76
CA GLY A 45 15.83 1.22 2.59
C GLY A 45 14.32 1.36 2.38
N CYS A 46 13.93 1.91 1.22
CA CYS A 46 12.55 2.29 0.91
C CYS A 46 11.58 1.11 0.83
N ILE A 47 11.93 0.07 0.06
CA ILE A 47 10.98 -0.99 -0.30
C ILE A 47 10.65 -1.86 0.90
N GLU A 48 11.64 -2.20 1.72
CA GLU A 48 11.47 -3.06 2.88
C GLU A 48 10.80 -2.30 4.03
N ALA A 49 11.10 -1.01 4.20
CA ALA A 49 10.40 -0.17 5.17
C ALA A 49 8.91 -0.01 4.80
N HIS A 50 8.60 0.27 3.53
CA HIS A 50 7.22 0.33 3.05
C HIS A 50 6.47 -0.99 3.22
N LYS A 51 7.09 -2.13 2.82
CA LYS A 51 6.45 -3.44 2.99
C LYS A 51 6.13 -3.74 4.45
N LEU A 52 7.02 -3.35 5.37
CA LEU A 52 6.79 -3.52 6.79
C LEU A 52 5.64 -2.63 7.26
N HIS A 53 5.62 -1.36 6.86
CA HIS A 53 4.56 -0.43 7.26
C HIS A 53 3.19 -0.83 6.69
N ASP A 54 3.10 -1.11 5.39
CA ASP A 54 1.86 -1.54 4.71
C ASP A 54 1.26 -2.81 5.33
N ALA A 55 2.11 -3.77 5.70
CA ALA A 55 1.66 -5.00 6.35
C ALA A 55 1.19 -4.80 7.81
N CYS A 56 1.65 -3.76 8.49
CA CYS A 56 1.56 -3.62 9.94
C CYS A 56 1.00 -2.30 10.43
N ALA A 57 0.42 -1.51 9.52
CA ALA A 57 -0.14 -0.22 9.83
C ALA A 57 -1.19 -0.30 10.94
N TRP A 58 -1.16 0.67 11.84
CA TRP A 58 -2.09 0.75 12.96
C TRP A 58 -3.48 1.23 12.52
N GLY A 59 -3.58 1.89 11.37
CA GLY A 59 -4.81 2.51 10.88
C GLY A 59 -5.19 3.76 11.66
N SER A 60 -4.19 4.51 12.14
CA SER A 60 -4.36 5.67 13.03
C SER A 60 -3.39 6.80 12.71
N SER A 61 -3.54 7.94 13.36
CA SER A 61 -2.59 9.06 13.22
C SER A 61 -1.15 8.72 13.63
N GLY A 62 -0.92 7.61 14.35
CA GLY A 62 0.43 7.14 14.67
C GLY A 62 1.24 6.75 13.45
N ASP A 63 0.58 6.24 12.40
CA ASP A 63 1.21 5.81 11.15
C ASP A 63 1.85 6.97 10.38
N ALA A 64 1.42 8.23 10.64
CA ALA A 64 2.00 9.40 9.98
C ALA A 64 3.51 9.54 10.23
N ASN A 65 3.96 9.26 11.46
CA ASN A 65 5.38 9.32 11.81
C ASN A 65 6.17 8.18 11.14
N MET A 66 5.57 6.99 11.03
CA MET A 66 6.16 5.85 10.34
C MET A 66 6.29 6.12 8.84
N THR A 67 5.24 6.66 8.23
CA THR A 67 5.23 7.12 6.84
C THR A 67 6.33 8.13 6.57
N GLU A 68 6.54 9.12 7.45
CA GLU A 68 7.60 10.12 7.25
C GLU A 68 8.99 9.46 7.12
N ILE A 69 9.26 8.44 7.94
CA ILE A 69 10.52 7.67 7.87
C ILE A 69 10.61 6.90 6.55
N VAL A 70 9.52 6.23 6.12
CA VAL A 70 9.51 5.50 4.84
C VAL A 70 9.73 6.45 3.67
N ILE A 71 9.01 7.58 3.63
CA ILE A 71 9.15 8.61 2.60
C ILE A 71 10.59 9.09 2.53
N GLY A 72 11.22 9.43 3.67
CA GLY A 72 12.61 9.87 3.69
C GLY A 72 13.58 8.82 3.10
N LYS A 73 13.38 7.53 3.41
CA LYS A 73 14.17 6.43 2.82
C LYS A 73 13.95 6.32 1.30
N CYS A 74 12.73 6.55 0.82
CA CYS A 74 12.41 6.55 -0.60
C CYS A 74 13.00 7.77 -1.32
N GLU A 75 12.81 8.97 -0.80
CA GLU A 75 13.26 10.21 -1.40
C GLU A 75 14.77 10.29 -1.53
N ALA A 76 15.54 9.72 -0.59
CA ALA A 76 17.00 9.58 -0.70
C ALA A 76 17.44 8.86 -2.00
N GLY A 77 16.58 8.02 -2.59
CA GLY A 77 16.86 7.32 -3.83
C GLY A 77 16.76 8.20 -5.09
N PHE A 78 15.93 9.25 -5.09
CA PHE A 78 15.55 9.93 -6.32
C PHE A 78 15.46 11.46 -6.24
N LEU A 79 15.15 12.04 -5.08
CA LEU A 79 14.71 13.43 -4.94
C LEU A 79 15.74 14.45 -5.45
N ASP A 80 17.01 14.28 -5.08
CA ASP A 80 18.11 15.18 -5.46
C ASP A 80 18.43 15.16 -6.95
N ARG A 81 18.01 14.11 -7.65
CA ARG A 81 18.26 13.92 -9.08
C ARG A 81 17.07 14.30 -9.96
N MET A 82 15.97 14.75 -9.34
CA MET A 82 14.80 15.24 -10.06
C MET A 82 15.03 16.65 -10.61
N THR A 83 14.51 16.90 -11.81
CA THR A 83 14.35 18.26 -12.34
C THR A 83 13.31 19.04 -11.53
N ALA A 84 13.34 20.38 -11.61
CA ALA A 84 12.35 21.23 -10.94
C ALA A 84 10.89 20.89 -11.36
N ALA A 85 10.67 20.55 -12.64
CA ALA A 85 9.35 20.15 -13.12
C ALA A 85 8.88 18.82 -12.52
N GLN A 86 9.79 17.86 -12.35
CA GLN A 86 9.47 16.59 -11.69
C GLN A 86 9.16 16.81 -10.21
N LYS A 87 9.93 17.64 -9.49
CA LYS A 87 9.68 17.95 -8.07
C LYS A 87 8.30 18.57 -7.87
N ARG A 88 7.95 19.60 -8.66
CA ARG A 88 6.62 20.23 -8.62
C ARG A 88 5.48 19.24 -8.86
N ARG A 89 5.67 18.28 -9.78
CA ARG A 89 4.66 17.24 -10.03
C ARG A 89 4.53 16.28 -8.85
N TYR A 90 5.65 15.87 -8.26
CA TYR A 90 5.66 15.01 -7.08
C TYR A 90 4.98 15.70 -5.88
N GLU A 91 5.33 16.95 -5.60
CA GLU A 91 4.70 17.78 -4.57
C GLU A 91 3.20 17.94 -4.80
N SER A 92 2.78 18.28 -6.03
CA SER A 92 1.36 18.42 -6.38
C SER A 92 0.57 17.11 -6.21
N ARG A 93 1.17 15.96 -6.57
CA ARG A 93 0.56 14.65 -6.32
C ARG A 93 0.46 14.33 -4.83
N GLY A 94 1.48 14.69 -4.05
CA GLY A 94 1.45 14.56 -2.59
C GLY A 94 0.34 15.40 -1.95
N GLN A 95 0.14 16.64 -2.42
CA GLN A 95 -0.96 17.51 -1.97
C GLN A 95 -2.34 16.90 -2.25
N ALA A 96 -2.50 16.24 -3.40
CA ALA A 96 -3.75 15.59 -3.77
C ALA A 96 -4.17 14.48 -2.79
N CYS A 97 -3.23 13.83 -2.09
CA CYS A 97 -3.54 12.90 -1.00
C CYS A 97 -4.28 13.59 0.15
N GLY A 98 -3.82 14.78 0.57
CA GLY A 98 -4.47 15.55 1.63
C GLY A 98 -5.85 16.08 1.23
N GLU A 99 -6.02 16.46 -0.04
CA GLU A 99 -7.32 16.86 -0.59
C GLU A 99 -8.31 15.68 -0.64
N ARG A 100 -7.80 14.47 -0.95
CA ARG A 100 -8.60 13.25 -1.01
C ARG A 100 -9.08 12.75 0.35
N TYR A 101 -8.25 12.95 1.38
CA TYR A 101 -8.47 12.50 2.75
C TYR A 101 -8.43 13.69 3.72
N PRO A 102 -9.43 14.61 3.66
CA PRO A 102 -9.41 15.82 4.46
C PRO A 102 -9.59 15.49 5.95
N ILE A 103 -8.74 16.08 6.78
CA ILE A 103 -8.84 15.98 8.25
C ILE A 103 -10.06 16.80 8.70
N THR A 104 -11.04 16.12 9.27
CA THR A 104 -12.27 16.76 9.80
C THR A 104 -12.40 16.53 11.31
N PRO A 105 -13.18 17.37 12.03
CA PRO A 105 -13.42 17.19 13.46
C PRO A 105 -14.02 15.81 13.84
N LEU A 106 -14.69 15.13 12.90
CA LEU A 106 -15.40 13.87 13.13
C LEU A 106 -14.57 12.62 12.78
N GLY A 107 -13.41 12.77 12.14
CA GLY A 107 -12.68 11.64 11.57
C GLY A 107 -11.18 11.84 11.45
N GLY A 108 -10.55 12.61 12.34
CA GLY A 108 -9.15 13.04 12.17
C GLY A 108 -8.13 11.91 12.03
N SER A 109 -8.10 10.95 12.97
CA SER A 109 -7.04 9.92 13.04
C SER A 109 -6.97 9.02 11.80
N ILE A 110 -8.12 8.51 11.36
CA ILE A 110 -8.17 7.65 10.16
C ILE A 110 -7.87 8.43 8.88
N GLN A 111 -8.27 9.71 8.78
CA GLN A 111 -7.96 10.53 7.60
C GLN A 111 -6.48 10.90 7.55
N ILE A 112 -5.84 11.13 8.70
CA ILE A 112 -4.38 11.29 8.79
C ILE A 112 -3.70 10.03 8.25
N TYR A 113 -4.07 8.85 8.75
CA TYR A 113 -3.55 7.56 8.27
C TYR A 113 -3.68 7.43 6.74
N LEU A 114 -4.89 7.60 6.20
CA LEU A 114 -5.16 7.43 4.76
C LEU A 114 -4.36 8.43 3.90
N SER A 115 -4.27 9.69 4.35
CA SER A 115 -3.47 10.72 3.66
C SER A 115 -1.97 10.38 3.68
N SER A 116 -1.46 9.93 4.82
CA SER A 116 -0.05 9.54 4.99
C SER A 116 0.30 8.34 4.11
N MET A 117 -0.47 7.25 4.16
CA MET A 117 -0.21 6.07 3.33
C MET A 117 -0.27 6.38 1.83
N CYS A 118 -1.18 7.27 1.40
CA CYS A 118 -1.24 7.74 0.02
C CYS A 118 0.06 8.44 -0.43
N GLN A 119 0.64 9.27 0.44
CA GLN A 119 1.92 9.94 0.18
C GLN A 119 3.09 8.96 0.18
N GLU A 120 3.08 7.96 1.07
CA GLU A 120 4.06 6.89 1.10
C GLU A 120 4.07 6.09 -0.22
N ASP A 121 2.89 5.65 -0.68
CA ASP A 121 2.71 4.94 -1.94
C ASP A 121 3.24 5.75 -3.13
N LEU A 122 3.05 7.08 -3.10
CA LEU A 122 3.60 7.98 -4.09
C LEU A 122 5.14 7.96 -4.07
N ALA A 123 5.76 8.09 -2.90
CA ALA A 123 7.21 8.05 -2.73
C ALA A 123 7.79 6.71 -3.20
N VAL A 124 7.15 5.60 -2.84
CA VAL A 124 7.52 4.24 -3.26
C VAL A 124 7.38 4.07 -4.78
N THR A 125 6.34 4.64 -5.38
CA THR A 125 6.14 4.63 -6.83
C THR A 125 7.26 5.36 -7.56
N TYR A 126 7.67 6.53 -7.05
CA TYR A 126 8.78 7.31 -7.61
C TYR A 126 10.11 6.60 -7.42
N PHE A 127 10.35 5.99 -6.26
CA PHE A 127 11.53 5.19 -5.99
C PHE A 127 11.65 4.01 -6.96
N LYS A 128 10.58 3.24 -7.17
CA LYS A 128 10.54 2.12 -8.13
C LYS A 128 10.81 2.59 -9.58
N ALA A 129 10.36 3.79 -9.94
CA ALA A 129 10.59 4.36 -11.27
C ALA A 129 12.00 4.92 -11.46
N ALA A 130 12.74 5.21 -10.38
CA ALA A 130 14.06 5.83 -10.43
C ALA A 130 15.16 4.79 -10.73
N LYS A 131 15.59 4.69 -11.99
CA LYS A 131 16.72 3.83 -12.40
C LYS A 131 18.03 4.58 -12.22
N GLY A 132 18.92 4.09 -11.35
CA GLY A 132 20.16 4.81 -10.99
C GLY A 132 19.87 6.19 -10.39
N GLY A 133 18.73 6.32 -9.72
CA GLY A 133 18.24 7.57 -9.13
C GLY A 133 17.68 8.58 -10.13
N ARG A 134 17.54 8.25 -11.42
CA ARG A 134 16.90 9.13 -12.41
C ARG A 134 15.54 8.61 -12.81
N ILE A 135 14.59 9.53 -12.94
CA ILE A 135 13.23 9.26 -13.40
C ILE A 135 13.15 9.67 -14.89
N VAL A 136 12.99 8.69 -15.77
CA VAL A 136 13.02 8.88 -17.24
C VAL A 136 11.68 9.34 -17.81
N GLY A 137 10.60 9.25 -17.05
CA GLY A 137 9.27 9.72 -17.43
C GLY A 137 8.34 9.82 -16.22
N THR A 138 7.10 10.25 -16.41
CA THR A 138 6.16 10.36 -15.30
C THR A 138 5.79 8.98 -14.75
N PRO A 139 6.11 8.67 -13.48
CA PRO A 139 5.71 7.39 -12.88
C PRO A 139 4.20 7.27 -12.86
N ARG A 140 3.70 6.07 -13.17
CA ARG A 140 2.27 5.78 -13.09
C ARG A 140 1.89 5.56 -11.64
N TRP A 141 1.13 6.49 -11.07
CA TRP A 141 0.73 6.49 -9.67
C TRP A 141 -0.78 6.45 -9.62
N LYS A 142 -1.33 5.33 -9.16
CA LYS A 142 -2.78 5.09 -9.17
C LYS A 142 -3.32 5.17 -7.77
N VAL A 143 -4.04 6.24 -7.46
CA VAL A 143 -4.88 6.34 -6.26
C VAL A 143 -6.33 6.56 -6.71
N PRO A 144 -7.30 5.81 -6.18
CA PRO A 144 -8.70 6.01 -6.50
C PRO A 144 -9.14 7.46 -6.27
N ASP A 145 -9.85 8.02 -7.24
CA ASP A 145 -10.39 9.39 -7.21
C ASP A 145 -9.34 10.51 -7.07
N ILE A 146 -8.08 10.24 -7.41
CA ILE A 146 -7.04 11.26 -7.60
C ILE A 146 -6.59 11.24 -9.07
N ALA A 147 -6.58 12.40 -9.73
CA ALA A 147 -6.12 12.52 -11.11
C ALA A 147 -4.58 12.36 -11.21
N GLU A 148 -4.10 11.62 -12.22
CA GLU A 148 -2.65 11.37 -12.46
C GLU A 148 -1.87 12.59 -12.99
#